data_AF-A0A9D4QYW8-F1
#
_entry.id   AF-A0A9D4QYW8-F1
#
_cell.length_a   1.000
_cell.length_b   1.000
_cell.length_c   1.000
_cell.angle_alpha   90.00
_cell.angle_beta   90.00
_cell.angle_gamma   90.00
#
_symmetry.space_group_name_H-M   'P 1'
#
loop_
_entity.id
_entity.type
_entity.pdbx_description
1 polymer ?
#
loop_
_entity_poly.entity_id
_entity_poly.type
_entity_poly.pdbx_seq_one_letter_code
_entity_poly.pdbx_strand_id
1 'polypeptide(L)' 'MMYRIAHSLVDVTTTYLIPISSAQGHGTCYLVPFARTDSYQKSFFPDTIMIWNRLPRTIVSCSSVNSFKEEVQSISLK' A
#
# COMPACT_ATOMS: atom_id res chain seq x y z
N MET A 1 7.55 -1.35 -3.00
CA MET A 1 7.75 0.12 -3.09
C MET A 1 6.87 0.87 -2.09
N MET A 2 5.58 0.52 -1.97
CA MET A 2 4.63 1.22 -1.08
C MET A 2 5.09 1.35 0.38
N TYR A 3 5.61 0.28 0.97
CA TYR A 3 6.18 0.32 2.33
C TYR A 3 7.18 1.45 2.50
N ARG A 4 8.07 1.64 1.53
CA ARG A 4 9.08 2.72 1.59
C ARG A 4 8.44 4.10 1.51
N ILE A 5 7.37 4.28 0.74
CA ILE A 5 6.65 5.55 0.63
C ILE A 5 5.89 5.83 1.94
N ALA A 6 5.16 4.84 2.46
CA ALA A 6 4.42 4.95 3.72
C ALA A 6 5.33 5.27 4.93
N HIS A 7 6.55 4.74 4.93
CA HIS A 7 7.57 4.98 5.96
C HIS A 7 8.55 6.12 5.62
N SER A 8 8.27 6.95 4.59
CA SER A 8 9.11 8.10 4.19
C SER A 8 10.59 7.76 3.91
N LEU A 9 10.87 6.55 3.44
CA LEU A 9 12.21 6.06 3.08
C LEU A 9 12.60 6.39 1.63
N VAL A 10 11.73 7.06 0.89
CA VAL A 10 11.95 7.59 -0.47
C VAL A 10 11.22 8.91 -0.58
N ASP A 11 11.86 9.88 -1.20
CA ASP A 11 11.24 11.16 -1.55
C ASP A 11 10.37 11.00 -2.81
N VAL A 12 9.05 10.90 -2.61
CA VAL A 12 8.04 10.80 -3.66
C VAL A 12 6.91 11.76 -3.32
N THR A 13 6.42 12.50 -4.31
CA THR A 13 5.24 13.34 -4.16
C THR A 13 4.02 12.51 -3.74
N THR A 14 3.58 12.69 -2.50
CA THR A 14 2.46 11.96 -1.89
C THR A 14 1.09 12.60 -2.12
N THR A 15 0.99 13.60 -3.02
CA THR A 15 -0.25 14.33 -3.30
C THR A 15 -1.43 13.42 -3.70
N TYR A 16 -1.15 12.25 -4.25
CA TYR A 16 -2.16 11.26 -4.65
C TYR A 16 -2.49 10.23 -3.55
N LEU A 17 -1.83 10.28 -2.39
CA LEU A 17 -2.06 9.39 -1.25
C LEU A 17 -2.95 10.09 -0.22
N ILE A 18 -4.26 9.85 -0.34
CA ILE A 18 -5.25 10.38 0.60
C ILE A 18 -5.45 9.34 1.71
N PRO A 19 -5.02 9.59 2.96
CA PRO A 19 -5.20 8.63 4.06
C PRO A 19 -6.68 8.46 4.38
N ILE A 20 -7.08 7.22 4.71
CA ILE A 20 -8.44 6.91 5.15
C ILE A 20 -8.40 6.30 6.55
N SER A 21 -9.25 6.79 7.46
CA SER A 21 -9.45 6.13 8.74
C SER A 21 -10.51 5.04 8.57
N SER A 22 -10.07 3.79 8.36
CA SER A 22 -10.98 2.65 8.39
C SER A 22 -10.87 1.95 9.73
N ALA A 23 -12.00 1.76 10.42
CA ALA A 23 -12.04 0.96 11.65
C ALA A 23 -11.71 -0.52 11.40
N GLN A 24 -11.84 -0.97 10.14
CA GLN A 24 -11.60 -2.35 9.70
C GLN A 24 -10.24 -2.56 9.00
N GLY A 25 -9.51 -1.50 8.65
CA GLY A 25 -8.22 -1.60 7.97
C GLY A 25 -7.03 -1.40 8.91
N HIS A 26 -5.82 -1.44 8.34
CA HIS A 26 -4.63 -1.02 9.07
C HIS A 26 -4.50 0.51 9.06
N GLY A 27 -3.84 1.08 10.06
CA GLY A 27 -3.79 2.54 10.28
C GLY A 27 -3.09 3.37 9.19
N THR A 28 -2.66 2.73 8.09
CA THR A 28 -2.00 3.34 6.94
C THR A 28 -2.70 2.99 5.63
N CYS A 29 -4.02 2.84 5.64
CA CYS A 29 -4.81 2.69 4.42
C CYS A 29 -4.95 4.02 3.67
N TYR A 30 -5.05 3.94 2.34
CA TYR A 30 -5.25 5.10 1.46
C TYR A 30 -6.48 4.94 0.58
N LEU A 31 -7.10 6.04 0.16
CA LEU A 31 -8.18 6.02 -0.82
C LEU A 31 -7.65 5.49 -2.16
N VAL A 32 -8.28 4.45 -2.71
CA VAL A 32 -7.99 3.99 -4.07
C VAL A 32 -8.60 4.99 -5.06
N PRO A 33 -7.80 5.65 -5.92
CA PRO A 33 -8.35 6.56 -6.93
C PRO A 33 -9.29 5.83 -7.88
N PHE A 34 -10.43 6.45 -8.19
CA PHE A 34 -11.34 5.91 -9.20
C PHE A 34 -10.73 6.06 -10.60
N ALA A 35 -10.66 4.96 -11.33
CA ALA A 35 -10.08 4.89 -12.66
C ALA A 35 -11.01 4.11 -13.59
N ARG A 36 -11.31 4.64 -14.78
CA ARG A 36 -12.15 3.96 -15.81
C ARG A 36 -11.35 3.20 -16.85
N THR A 37 -10.14 3.68 -17.15
CA THR A 37 -9.26 3.05 -18.13
C THR A 37 -8.35 2.04 -17.45
N ASP A 38 -8.20 0.86 -18.07
CA ASP A 38 -7.31 -0.19 -17.56
C ASP A 38 -5.86 0.32 -17.41
N SER A 39 -5.39 1.13 -18.37
CA SER A 39 -4.06 1.74 -18.31
C SER A 39 -3.83 2.59 -17.05
N TYR A 40 -4.85 3.29 -16.56
CA TYR A 40 -4.73 4.05 -15.31
C TYR A 40 -4.97 3.17 -14.08
N GLN A 41 -5.89 2.20 -14.14
CA GLN A 41 -6.10 1.21 -13.07
C GLN A 41 -4.84 0.40 -12.77
N LYS A 42 -4.11 0.00 -13.81
CA LYS A 42 -2.83 -0.74 -13.75
C LYS A 42 -1.61 0.16 -13.59
N SER A 43 -1.81 1.47 -13.49
CA SER A 43 -0.72 2.38 -13.14
C SER A 43 -0.30 2.18 -11.68
N PHE A 44 0.88 2.68 -11.33
CA PHE A 44 1.51 2.39 -10.04
C PHE A 44 0.59 2.67 -8.84
N PHE A 45 -0.02 3.85 -8.74
CA PHE A 45 -0.76 4.23 -7.53
C PHE A 45 -2.05 3.44 -7.32
N PRO A 46 -3.02 3.40 -8.25
CA PRO A 46 -4.29 2.72 -8.00
C PRO A 46 -4.11 1.23 -7.70
N ASP A 47 -3.26 0.55 -8.46
CA ASP A 47 -2.96 -0.88 -8.28
C ASP A 47 -2.23 -1.14 -6.96
N THR A 48 -1.16 -0.37 -6.68
CA THR A 48 -0.36 -0.55 -5.47
C THR A 48 -1.14 -0.20 -4.20
N ILE A 49 -1.96 0.85 -4.22
CA ILE A 49 -2.81 1.23 -3.08
C ILE A 49 -3.84 0.13 -2.80
N MET A 50 -4.45 -0.45 -3.85
CA MET A 50 -5.38 -1.55 -3.71
C MET A 50 -4.73 -2.76 -3.03
N ILE A 51 -3.55 -3.15 -3.48
CA ILE A 51 -2.77 -4.26 -2.89
C ILE A 51 -2.40 -3.93 -1.44
N TRP A 52 -1.87 -2.73 -1.20
CA TRP A 52 -1.45 -2.28 0.14
C TRP A 52 -2.57 -2.31 1.16
N ASN A 53 -3.77 -1.84 0.78
CA ASN A 53 -4.93 -1.84 1.67
C ASN A 53 -5.41 -3.26 2.03
N ARG A 54 -5.11 -4.26 1.21
CA ARG A 54 -5.44 -5.67 1.49
C ARG A 54 -4.43 -6.36 2.41
N LEU A 55 -3.27 -5.75 2.66
CA LEU A 55 -2.26 -6.36 3.51
C LEU A 55 -2.72 -6.43 4.97
N PRO A 56 -2.45 -7.52 5.68
CA PRO A 56 -2.64 -7.60 7.13
C PRO A 56 -1.83 -6.55 7.88
N ARG A 57 -2.39 -6.07 9.00
CA ARG A 57 -1.73 -5.09 9.88
C ARG A 57 -0.34 -5.56 10.33
N THR A 58 -0.19 -6.85 10.62
CA THR A 58 1.07 -7.46 11.08
C THR A 58 2.23 -7.18 10.13
N ILE A 59 1.98 -7.29 8.82
CA ILE A 59 2.99 -7.08 7.78
C ILE A 59 3.28 -5.59 7.59
N VAL A 60 2.24 -4.78 7.57
CA VAL A 60 2.39 -3.33 7.42
C VAL A 60 3.14 -2.73 8.61
N SER A 61 2.99 -3.31 9.81
CA SER A 61 3.72 -2.91 11.01
C SER A 61 5.16 -3.44 11.13
N CYS A 62 5.68 -4.15 10.13
CA CYS A 62 7.08 -4.60 10.15
C CYS A 62 8.02 -3.40 10.34
N SER A 63 9.04 -3.57 11.18
CA SER A 63 10.01 -2.52 11.52
C SER A 63 11.11 -2.33 10.47
N SER A 64 11.24 -3.25 9.52
CA SER A 64 12.25 -3.19 8.46
C SER A 64 11.69 -3.58 7.10
N VAL A 65 12.32 -3.04 6.05
CA VAL A 65 12.00 -3.39 4.65
C VAL A 65 12.26 -4.87 4.37
N ASN A 66 13.26 -5.48 5.02
CA ASN A 66 13.62 -6.88 4.80
C ASN A 66 12.56 -7.81 5.39
N SER A 67 12.17 -7.58 6.65
CA SER A 67 11.09 -8.34 7.30
C SER A 67 9.78 -8.20 6.54
N PHE A 68 9.46 -6.99 6.05
CA PHE A 68 8.29 -6.79 5.20
C PHE A 68 8.34 -7.64 3.93
N LYS A 69 9.49 -7.73 3.25
CA LYS A 69 9.64 -8.54 2.03
C LYS A 69 9.42 -10.02 2.29
N GLU A 70 10.01 -10.54 3.37
CA GLU A 70 9.86 -11.95 3.78
C GLU A 70 8.40 -12.29 4.09
N GLU A 71 7.73 -11.44 4.87
CA GLU A 71 6.32 -11.61 5.24
C GLU A 71 5.35 -11.46 4.06
N VAL A 72 5.64 -10.57 3.10
CA VAL A 72 4.81 -10.47 1.89
C VAL A 72 4.97 -11.70 1.01
N GLN A 73 6.17 -12.26 0.92
CA GLN A 73 6.42 -13.48 0.14
C GLN A 73 5.75 -14.73 0.74
N SER A 74 5.54 -14.74 2.06
CA SER A 74 4.87 -15.85 2.74
C SER A 74 3.36 -15.89 2.47
N ILE A 75 2.77 -14.78 1.98
CA ILE A 75 1.34 -14.66 1.72
C ILE A 75 1.02 -14.83 0.24
N SER A 76 0.07 -15.72 -0.05
CA SER A 76 -0.59 -15.78 -1.35
C SER A 76 -1.74 -14.78 -1.37
N LEU A 77 -1.52 -13.61 -2.00
CA LEU A 77 -2.58 -12.65 -2.29
C LEU A 77 -3.41 -13.19 -3.46
N LYS A 78 -4.65 -13.62 -3.19
CA LYS A 78 -5.62 -14.06 -4.20
C LYS A 78 -6.27 -12.89 -4.93
#